data_AF-A0A3C0S9A2-F1
#
_entry.id   AF-A0A3C0S9A2-F1
#
_cell.length_a   1.000
_cell.length_b   1.000
_cell.length_c   1.000
_cell.angle_alpha   90.00
_cell.angle_beta   90.00
_cell.angle_gamma   90.00
#
_symmetry.space_group_name_H-M   'P 1'
#
loop_
_entity.id
_entity.type
_entity.pdbx_description
1 polymer ?
#
loop_
_entity_poly.entity_id
_entity_poly.type
_entity_poly.pdbx_seq_one_letter_code
_entity_poly.pdbx_strand_id
1 'polypeptide(L)' 'GVLKMPEGWSFGPDLLQFYEAKSSIEQELNVMFMEYRMRAFQGAFHFNPDYMHWYGWAPLKKSLRKIKDEAASLRG' A
#
# COMPACT_ATOMS: atom_id res chain seq x y z
N GLY A 1 -0.46 0.68 18.18
CA GLY A 1 -1.29 0.24 17.05
C GLY A 1 -1.87 -1.12 17.39
N VAL A 2 -3.00 -1.51 16.81
CA VAL A 2 -3.67 -2.79 17.11
C VAL A 2 -2.87 -3.98 16.59
N LEU A 3 -2.13 -3.79 15.49
CA LEU A 3 -1.21 -4.78 14.96
C LEU A 3 0.05 -4.88 15.79
N LYS A 4 0.43 -6.11 16.13
CA LYS A 4 1.69 -6.42 16.81
C LYS A 4 2.83 -6.42 15.80
N MET A 5 3.93 -5.79 16.17
CA MET A 5 5.17 -5.89 15.41
C MET A 5 5.66 -7.34 15.40
N PRO A 6 6.09 -7.89 14.24
CA PRO A 6 6.69 -9.22 14.19
C PRO A 6 7.92 -9.34 15.09
N GLU A 7 8.23 -10.57 15.51
CA GLU A 7 9.42 -10.86 16.30
C GLU A 7 10.70 -10.52 15.51
N GLY A 8 11.66 -9.88 16.18
CA GLY A 8 12.94 -9.48 15.57
C GLY A 8 12.90 -8.19 14.76
N TRP A 9 11.73 -7.57 14.56
CA TRP A 9 11.64 -6.28 13.87
C TRP A 9 11.95 -5.13 14.83
N SER A 10 12.74 -4.16 14.37
CA SER A 10 13.01 -2.92 15.13
C SER A 10 11.96 -1.84 14.87
N PHE A 11 11.28 -1.90 13.72
CA PHE A 11 10.17 -1.04 13.34
C PHE A 11 9.22 -1.81 12.41
N GLY A 12 7.96 -1.39 12.34
CA GLY A 12 6.98 -1.94 11.40
C GLY A 12 5.81 -0.97 11.17
N PRO A 13 5.14 -1.06 10.01
CA PRO A 13 5.37 -2.02 8.91
C PRO A 13 6.61 -1.66 8.06
N ASP A 14 7.32 -2.67 7.55
CA ASP A 14 8.45 -2.55 6.62
C ASP A 14 8.02 -2.92 5.20
N LEU A 15 8.06 -1.93 4.30
CA LEU A 15 7.61 -2.04 2.90
C LEU A 15 8.46 -3.00 2.07
N LEU A 16 9.69 -3.29 2.49
CA LEU A 16 10.59 -4.19 1.79
C LEU A 16 10.47 -5.65 2.26
N GLN A 17 9.80 -5.88 3.40
CA GLN A 17 9.52 -7.22 3.92
C GLN A 17 8.11 -7.69 3.53
N PHE A 18 7.76 -7.50 2.26
CA PHE A 18 6.39 -7.71 1.78
C PHE A 18 5.93 -9.19 1.81
N TYR A 19 6.86 -10.14 1.77
CA TYR A 19 6.55 -11.57 1.98
C TYR A 19 6.17 -11.89 3.44
N GLU A 20 6.59 -11.05 4.37
CA GLU A 20 6.33 -11.22 5.81
C GLU A 20 5.13 -10.41 6.30
N ALA A 21 4.44 -9.69 5.41
CA ALA A 21 3.22 -8.94 5.73
C ALA A 21 2.07 -9.90 6.09
N LYS A 22 1.67 -9.90 7.36
CA LYS A 22 0.72 -10.90 7.90
C LYS A 22 -0.73 -10.43 7.88
N SER A 23 -0.98 -9.12 7.81
CA SER A 23 -2.32 -8.56 7.80
C SER A 23 -2.73 -8.03 6.42
N SER A 24 -4.03 -8.00 6.15
CA SER A 24 -4.61 -7.44 4.93
C SER A 24 -4.23 -5.98 4.72
N ILE A 25 -4.22 -5.16 5.77
CA ILE A 25 -3.82 -3.76 5.69
C ILE A 25 -2.34 -3.58 5.30
N GLU A 26 -1.44 -4.47 5.75
CA GLU A 26 -0.03 -4.47 5.36
C GLU A 26 0.15 -4.94 3.91
N GLN A 27 -0.58 -5.98 3.49
CA GLN A 27 -0.55 -6.45 2.09
C GLN A 27 -1.07 -5.38 1.12
N GLU A 28 -2.14 -4.67 1.49
CA GLU A 28 -2.67 -3.55 0.70
C GLU A 28 -1.65 -2.42 0.60
N LEU A 29 -0.97 -2.08 1.70
CA LEU A 29 0.10 -1.08 1.70
C LEU A 29 1.26 -1.49 0.78
N ASN A 30 1.62 -2.77 0.75
CA ASN A 30 2.66 -3.29 -0.13
C ASN A 30 2.28 -3.17 -1.60
N VAL A 31 1.08 -3.59 -2.00
CA VAL A 31 0.61 -3.45 -3.39
C VAL A 31 0.51 -1.96 -3.77
N MET A 32 -0.05 -1.13 -2.87
CA MET A 32 -0.13 0.32 -3.04
C MET A 32 1.25 0.92 -3.33
N PHE A 33 2.28 0.52 -2.59
CA PHE A 33 3.63 1.07 -2.72
C PHE A 33 4.44 0.47 -3.87
N MET A 34 4.43 -0.85 -4.05
CA MET A 34 5.27 -1.55 -5.02
C MET A 34 4.68 -1.52 -6.43
N GLU A 35 3.35 -1.53 -6.56
CA GLU A 35 2.67 -1.61 -7.85
C GLU A 35 2.08 -0.26 -8.25
N TYR A 36 1.11 0.26 -7.50
CA TYR A 36 0.33 1.43 -7.95
C TYR A 36 1.14 2.72 -7.96
N ARG A 37 2.03 2.92 -6.97
CA ARG A 37 2.98 4.04 -7.00
C ARG A 37 3.91 3.96 -8.21
N MET A 38 4.43 2.77 -8.52
CA MET A 38 5.34 2.58 -9.64
C MET A 38 4.64 2.80 -10.97
N ARG A 39 3.39 2.35 -11.13
CA ARG A 39 2.58 2.63 -12.32
C ARG A 39 2.27 4.11 -12.50
N ALA A 40 1.94 4.82 -11.43
CA ALA A 40 1.76 6.27 -11.47
C ALA A 40 3.04 6.97 -11.93
N PHE A 41 4.19 6.61 -11.34
CA PHE A 41 5.50 7.15 -11.72
C PHE A 41 5.86 6.83 -13.17
N GLN A 42 5.79 5.57 -13.57
CA GLN A 42 6.14 5.13 -14.93
C GLN A 42 5.20 5.70 -15.97
N GLY A 43 3.89 5.78 -15.68
CA GLY A 43 2.91 6.39 -16.57
C GLY A 43 3.20 7.88 -16.80
N ALA A 44 3.50 8.62 -15.74
CA ALA A 44 3.91 10.03 -15.86
C ALA A 44 5.22 10.18 -16.64
N PHE A 45 6.23 9.35 -16.33
CA PHE A 45 7.54 9.40 -16.95
C PHE A 45 7.51 9.10 -18.46
N HIS A 46 6.65 8.18 -18.89
CA HIS A 46 6.49 7.79 -20.30
C HIS A 46 5.32 8.49 -21.00
N PHE A 47 4.79 9.58 -20.43
CA PHE A 47 3.69 10.37 -21.00
C PHE A 47 2.45 9.52 -21.36
N ASN A 48 2.13 8.51 -20.56
CA ASN A 48 0.93 7.70 -20.70
C ASN A 48 -0.11 8.12 -19.64
N PRO A 49 -1.04 9.05 -19.97
CA PRO A 49 -1.99 9.60 -19.00
C PRO A 49 -2.98 8.55 -18.49
N ASP A 50 -3.38 7.60 -19.34
CA ASP A 50 -4.29 6.52 -18.98
C ASP A 50 -3.63 5.58 -17.96
N TYR A 51 -2.40 5.14 -18.24
CA TYR A 51 -1.64 4.27 -17.34
C TYR A 51 -1.31 4.95 -16.02
N MET A 52 -0.86 6.21 -16.07
CA MET A 52 -0.61 7.02 -14.88
C MET A 52 -1.86 7.12 -14.00
N HIS A 53 -3.00 7.45 -14.61
CA HIS A 53 -4.22 7.73 -13.86
C HIS A 53 -4.94 6.46 -13.43
N TRP A 54 -5.40 5.64 -14.37
CA TRP A 54 -6.30 4.52 -14.09
C TRP A 54 -5.60 3.32 -13.48
N TYR A 55 -4.32 3.13 -13.78
CA TYR A 55 -3.54 1.99 -13.28
C TYR A 55 -2.58 2.36 -12.15
N GLY A 56 -2.36 3.66 -11.89
CA GLY A 56 -1.53 4.16 -10.80
C GLY A 56 -2.31 4.99 -9.78
N TRP A 57 -2.72 6.20 -10.14
CA TRP A 57 -3.31 7.16 -9.20
C TRP A 57 -4.68 6.73 -8.62
N ALA A 58 -5.60 6.28 -9.47
CA ALA A 58 -6.91 5.82 -9.04
C ALA A 58 -6.82 4.64 -8.03
N PRO A 59 -6.04 3.58 -8.29
CA PRO A 59 -5.88 2.51 -7.31
C PRO A 59 -5.12 2.95 -6.06
N LEU A 60 -4.13 3.85 -6.12
CA LEU A 60 -3.52 4.47 -4.93
C LEU A 60 -4.58 5.10 -4.00
N LYS A 61 -5.53 5.85 -4.58
CA LYS A 61 -6.60 6.49 -3.81
C LYS A 61 -7.57 5.48 -3.21
N LYS A 62 -7.88 4.41 -3.95
CA LYS A 62 -8.70 3.30 -3.46
C LYS A 62 -8.03 2.56 -2.30
N SER A 63 -6.75 2.21 -2.43
CA SER A 63 -5.96 1.57 -1.37
C SER A 63 -5.90 2.41 -0.11
N LEU A 64 -5.67 3.73 -0.24
CA LEU A 64 -5.69 4.64 0.90
C LEU A 64 -7.04 4.63 1.65
N ARG A 65 -8.16 4.58 0.93
CA ARG A 65 -9.48 4.49 1.56
C ARG A 65 -9.64 3.15 2.29
N LYS A 66 -9.29 2.04 1.65
CA LYS A 66 -9.36 0.69 2.24
C LYS A 66 -8.52 0.59 3.52
N ILE A 67 -7.29 1.08 3.49
CA ILE A 67 -6.40 1.11 4.66
C ILE A 67 -7.01 1.93 5.80
N LYS A 68 -7.61 3.10 5.51
CA LYS A 68 -8.27 3.92 6.53
C LYS A 68 -9.49 3.23 7.15
N ASP A 69 -10.29 2.55 6.33
CA ASP A 69 -11.47 1.83 6.79
C ASP A 69 -11.09 0.63 7.66
N GLU A 70 -10.10 -0.17 7.25
CA GLU A 70 -9.58 -1.28 8.05
C GLU A 70 -8.90 -0.79 9.34
N ALA A 71 -8.14 0.30 9.27
CA ALA A 71 -7.55 0.91 10.47
C ALA A 71 -8.61 1.40 11.47
N ALA A 72 -9.74 1.92 11.00
CA ALA A 72 -10.86 2.31 11.85
C ALA A 72 -11.49 1.06 12.50
N SER A 73 -11.73 0.00 11.71
CA SER A 73 -12.27 -1.27 12.21
C SER A 73 -11.37 -1.96 13.23
N LEU A 74 -10.04 -1.86 13.08
CA LEU A 74 -9.10 -2.47 14.03
C LEU A 74 -9.06 -1.71 15.37
N ARG A 75 -9.31 -0.40 15.35
CA ARG A 75 -9.22 0.47 16.53
C ARG A 75 -10.52 0.59 17.32
N GLY A 76 -11.66 0.28 16.69
CA GLY A 76 -12.96 0.18 17.34
C GLY A 76 -13.10 -1.11 18.12
#